data_AF-A0A7C5H6N2-F1
#
_entry.id   AF-A0A7C5H6N2-F1
#
_cell.length_a   1.000
_cell.length_b   1.000
_cell.length_c   1.000
_cell.angle_alpha   90.00
_cell.angle_beta   90.00
_cell.angle_gamma   90.00
#
_symmetry.space_group_name_H-M   'P 1'
#
loop_
_entity.id
_entity.type
_entity.pdbx_description
1 polymer ?
#
loop_
_entity_poly.entity_id
_entity_poly.type
_entity_poly.pdbx_seq_one_letter_code
_entity_poly.pdbx_strand_id
1 'polypeptide(L)' 'EVNAAFDAASEGAFKGLIEVDHDKRVSSDFIGSTYSSTFVPDMTSVVDGKTVKVLAWYDNEWGYSSRLVDMCVLIGNK' A
#
# COMPACT_ATOMS: atom_id res chain seq x y z
N GLU A 1 11.00 13.01 -3.05
CA GLU A 1 10.16 13.41 -1.90
C GLU A 1 8.94 12.49 -1.76
N VAL A 2 8.06 12.39 -2.78
CA VAL A 2 6.87 11.51 -2.73
C VAL A 2 7.24 10.06 -2.40
N ASN A 3 8.13 9.43 -3.19
CA ASN A 3 8.50 8.03 -2.97
C ASN A 3 9.13 7.81 -1.58
N ALA A 4 10.05 8.67 -1.18
CA ALA A 4 10.69 8.62 0.15
C ALA A 4 9.67 8.78 1.30
N ALA A 5 8.60 9.55 1.11
CA ALA A 5 7.54 9.67 2.10
C ALA A 5 6.72 8.36 2.22
N PHE A 6 6.48 7.66 1.11
CA PHE A 6 5.86 6.33 1.13
C PHE A 6 6.77 5.27 1.78
N ASP A 7 8.09 5.29 1.50
CA ASP A 7 9.05 4.40 2.15
C ASP A 7 9.07 4.63 3.68
N ALA A 8 9.16 5.88 4.13
CA ALA A 8 9.13 6.20 5.55
C ALA A 8 7.79 5.82 6.23
N ALA A 9 6.68 5.98 5.51
CA ALA A 9 5.35 5.60 6.00
C ALA A 9 5.19 4.08 6.11
N SER A 10 5.65 3.31 5.12
CA SER A 10 5.56 1.84 5.09
C SER A 10 6.44 1.19 6.15
N GLU A 11 7.55 1.82 6.54
CA GLU A 11 8.41 1.34 7.62
C GLU A 11 7.96 1.80 9.01
N GLY A 12 7.16 2.88 9.07
CA GLY A 12 6.72 3.53 10.30
C GLY A 12 5.24 3.29 10.61
N ALA A 13 4.46 4.38 10.57
CA ALA A 13 3.07 4.40 11.03
C ALA A 13 2.12 3.45 10.26
N PHE A 14 2.49 3.06 9.04
CA PHE A 14 1.71 2.16 8.20
C PHE A 14 2.38 0.81 7.98
N LYS A 15 3.32 0.43 8.84
CA LYS A 15 3.98 -0.87 8.78
C LYS A 15 2.97 -2.02 8.85
N GLY A 16 3.07 -2.93 7.88
CA GLY A 16 2.13 -4.05 7.73
C GLY A 16 0.80 -3.68 7.06
N LEU A 17 0.57 -2.40 6.73
CA LEU A 17 -0.63 -1.93 6.04
C LEU A 17 -0.32 -1.42 4.62
N ILE A 18 0.78 -0.68 4.47
CA ILE A 18 1.28 -0.19 3.19
C ILE A 18 2.60 -0.89 2.87
N GLU A 19 2.72 -1.38 1.64
CA GLU A 19 3.95 -1.89 1.03
C GLU A 19 4.44 -0.90 -0.03
N VAL A 20 5.76 -0.85 -0.28
CA VAL A 20 6.33 -0.17 -1.45
C VAL A 20 6.96 -1.21 -2.37
N ASP A 21 6.56 -1.21 -3.64
CA ASP A 21 7.06 -2.14 -4.65
C ASP A 21 8.29 -1.60 -5.39
N HIS A 22 9.48 -1.98 -4.94
CA HIS A 22 10.73 -1.66 -5.65
C HIS A 22 11.09 -2.70 -6.72
N ASP A 23 10.32 -3.79 -6.83
CA ASP A 23 10.61 -4.92 -7.71
C ASP A 23 9.90 -4.84 -9.07
N LYS A 24 9.08 -3.80 -9.30
CA LYS A 24 8.33 -3.56 -10.54
C LYS A 24 7.42 -4.74 -10.92
N ARG A 25 6.68 -5.22 -9.92
CA ARG A 25 5.74 -6.32 -10.04
C ARG A 25 4.50 -5.92 -10.84
N VAL A 26 3.80 -6.93 -11.33
CA VAL A 26 2.53 -6.79 -12.06
C VAL A 26 1.36 -7.24 -11.19
N SER A 27 0.12 -7.00 -11.64
CA SER A 27 -1.08 -7.21 -10.84
C SER A 27 -1.21 -8.61 -10.23
N SER A 28 -0.79 -9.66 -10.96
CA SER A 28 -0.90 -11.05 -10.49
C SER A 28 0.05 -11.37 -9.33
N ASP A 29 1.13 -10.61 -9.16
CA ASP A 29 2.11 -10.84 -8.10
C ASP A 29 1.56 -10.43 -6.72
N PHE A 30 0.46 -9.67 -6.69
CA PHE A 30 -0.19 -9.20 -5.47
C PHE A 30 -1.41 -10.05 -5.07
N ILE A 31 -1.72 -11.12 -5.80
CA ILE A 31 -2.83 -12.03 -5.43
C ILE A 31 -2.52 -12.66 -4.08
N GLY A 32 -3.43 -12.52 -3.12
CA GLY A 32 -3.25 -12.97 -1.75
C GLY A 32 -2.39 -12.04 -0.89
N SER A 33 -2.07 -10.82 -1.36
CA SER A 33 -1.40 -9.81 -0.55
C SER A 33 -2.30 -9.36 0.60
N THR A 34 -1.75 -9.38 1.83
CA THR A 34 -2.46 -8.92 3.04
C THR A 34 -2.33 -7.42 3.24
N TYR A 35 -1.52 -6.71 2.44
CA TYR A 35 -1.41 -5.25 2.52
C TYR A 35 -2.68 -4.58 2.00
N SER A 36 -3.03 -3.44 2.58
CA SER A 36 -4.16 -2.64 2.11
C SER A 36 -3.82 -1.83 0.85
N SER A 37 -2.54 -1.56 0.63
CA SER A 37 -2.07 -0.85 -0.55
C SER A 37 -0.59 -1.16 -0.77
N THR A 38 -0.22 -1.41 -2.02
CA THR A 38 1.17 -1.54 -2.44
C THR A 38 1.49 -0.40 -3.41
N PHE A 39 2.24 0.59 -2.96
CA PHE A 39 2.63 1.77 -3.74
C PHE A 39 3.69 1.41 -4.78
N VAL A 40 3.55 1.95 -6.00
CA VAL A 40 4.41 1.65 -7.15
C VAL A 40 5.25 2.90 -7.51
N PRO A 41 6.45 3.07 -6.94
CA PRO A 41 7.26 4.29 -7.03
C PRO A 41 7.73 4.61 -8.45
N ASP A 42 7.97 3.61 -9.29
CA ASP A 42 8.40 3.78 -10.69
C ASP A 42 7.28 4.31 -11.60
N MET A 43 6.02 4.21 -11.16
CA MET A 43 4.85 4.78 -11.83
C MET A 43 4.46 6.18 -11.33
N THR A 44 5.25 6.77 -10.45
CA THR A 44 5.01 8.13 -9.95
C THR A 44 5.44 9.17 -10.98
N SER A 45 4.55 10.09 -11.32
CA SER A 45 4.85 11.20 -12.22
C SER A 45 4.44 12.55 -11.64
N VAL A 46 5.21 13.58 -11.96
CA VAL A 46 4.96 14.96 -11.55
C VAL A 46 4.78 15.82 -12.79
N VAL A 47 3.63 16.48 -12.89
CA VAL A 47 3.27 17.40 -13.98
C VAL A 47 3.31 18.83 -13.45
N ASP A 48 4.00 19.72 -14.16
CA ASP A 48 4.15 21.15 -13.83
C ASP A 48 4.63 21.43 -12.39
N GLY A 49 5.37 20.48 -11.79
CA GLY A 49 5.92 20.60 -10.44
C GLY A 49 4.88 20.65 -9.31
N LYS A 50 3.59 20.48 -9.61
CA LYS A 50 2.50 20.69 -8.64
C LYS A 50 1.44 19.59 -8.65
N THR A 51 1.29 18.86 -9.75
CA THR A 51 0.34 17.76 -9.86
C THR A 51 1.09 16.44 -9.83
N VAL A 52 0.79 15.59 -8.86
CA VAL A 52 1.42 14.27 -8.71
C VAL A 52 0.39 13.21 -9.06
N LYS A 53 0.78 12.29 -9.95
CA LYS A 53 0.06 11.02 -10.18
C LYS A 53 0.86 9.91 -9.52
N VAL A 54 0.16 9.10 -8.74
CA VAL A 54 0.68 7.87 -8.11
C VAL A 54 -0.16 6.69 -8.54
N LEU A 55 0.40 5.49 -8.42
CA LEU A 55 -0.30 4.23 -8.62
C LEU A 55 -0.04 3.33 -7.41
N ALA A 56 -1.07 2.62 -6.98
CA ALA A 56 -0.94 1.58 -5.98
C ALA A 56 -1.84 0.40 -6.32
N TRP A 57 -1.33 -0.80 -6.11
CA TRP A 57 -2.10 -2.05 -6.20
C TRP A 57 -2.76 -2.37 -4.86
N TYR A 58 -3.79 -3.19 -4.91
CA TYR A 58 -4.34 -3.87 -3.75
C TYR A 58 -5.09 -5.11 -4.23
N ASP A 59 -4.97 -6.19 -3.48
CA ASP A 59 -5.90 -7.30 -3.62
C ASP A 59 -7.23 -6.87 -2.98
N ASN A 60 -8.23 -6.66 -3.82
CA ASN A 60 -9.53 -6.15 -3.41
C ASN A 60 -10.31 -7.13 -2.53
N GLU A 61 -10.04 -8.43 -2.61
CA GLU A 61 -10.68 -9.44 -1.78
C GLU A 61 -9.83 -9.71 -0.52
N TRP A 62 -8.55 -10.00 -0.69
CA TRP A 62 -7.70 -10.50 0.38
C TRP A 62 -7.19 -9.40 1.32
N GLY A 63 -6.76 -8.27 0.75
CA GLY A 63 -6.31 -7.11 1.52
C GLY A 63 -7.45 -6.55 2.37
N TYR A 64 -8.65 -6.46 1.80
CA TYR A 64 -9.84 -6.00 2.52
C TYR A 64 -10.27 -6.98 3.62
N SER A 65 -10.32 -8.29 3.32
CA SER A 65 -10.67 -9.32 4.30
C SER A 65 -9.70 -9.32 5.49
N SER A 66 -8.40 -9.10 5.25
CA SER A 66 -7.40 -8.96 6.31
C SER A 66 -7.72 -7.78 7.25
N ARG A 67 -8.15 -6.63 6.71
CA ARG A 67 -8.57 -5.47 7.54
C ARG A 67 -9.83 -5.74 8.37
N LEU A 68 -10.77 -6.52 7.84
CA LEU A 68 -11.94 -6.92 8.62
C LEU A 68 -11.55 -7.78 9.83
N VAL A 69 -10.58 -8.69 9.68
CA VAL A 69 -10.07 -9.47 10.80
C VAL A 69 -9.38 -8.56 11.82
N ASP A 70 -8.52 -7.64 11.37
CA ASP A 70 -7.85 -6.67 12.25
C ASP A 70 -8.87 -5.84 13.05
N MET A 71 -9.95 -5.39 12.41
CA MET A 71 -11.04 -4.69 13.08
C MET A 71 -11.77 -5.56 14.12
N CYS A 72 -12.07 -6.82 13.79
CA CYS A 72 -12.69 -7.75 14.72
C CYS A 72 -11.82 -7.96 15.97
N VAL A 73 -10.50 -8.10 15.79
CA VAL A 73 -9.53 -8.23 16.89
C VAL A 73 -9.50 -6.93 17.72
N LEU A 74 -9.47 -5.76 17.07
CA LEU A 74 -9.48 -4.48 17.76
C LEU A 74 -10.74 -4.29 18.62
N ILE A 75 -11.91 -4.66 18.10
CA ILE A 75 -13.18 -4.54 18.82
C ILE A 75 -13.29 -5.61 19.92
N GLY A 76 -12.87 -6.85 19.65
CA GLY A 76 -12.95 -7.94 20.62
C GLY A 76 -11.99 -7.82 21.80
N ASN A 77 -10.90 -7.07 21.64
CA ASN A 77 -9.94 -6.76 22.70
C ASN A 77 -10.25 -5.45 23.46
N LYS A 78 -11.39 -4.81 23.17
CA LYS A 78 -11.93 -3.70 23.98
C LYS A 78 -12.89 -4.23 25.04
#